data_AF-A0A7V5K3L0-F1
#
_entry.id   AF-A0A7V5K3L0-F1
#
_cell.length_a   1.000
_cell.length_b   1.000
_cell.length_c   1.000
_cell.angle_alpha   90.00
_cell.angle_beta   90.00
_cell.angle_gamma   90.00
#
_symmetry.space_group_name_H-M   'P 1'
#
loop_
_entity.id
_entity.type
_entity.pdbx_description
1 polymer ?
#
loop_
_entity_poly.entity_id
_entity_poly.type
_entity_poly.pdbx_seq_one_letter_code
_entity_poly.pdbx_strand_id
1 'polypeptide(L)'
;MNDASYRLGCDIGGTFTDFVLVDDASGKLYIHKCLTTPQDPSEAMETGIRALMDSAPGYLGSLQEVVHGTTLVINAILERKGAKTGLITTKGFRDVLELGREVRYDAYDIFAEYPAPLVPRPLRMEVEERIT
;
A
#
# COMPACT_ATOMS: atom_id res chain seq x y z
N MET A 1 0.71 -34.93 14.73
CA MET A 1 -0.31 -33.94 14.33
C MET A 1 0.30 -33.18 13.17
N ASN A 2 -0.39 -33.05 12.04
CA ASN A 2 0.19 -32.63 10.76
C ASN A 2 1.01 -31.33 10.88
N ASP A 3 2.31 -31.43 10.65
CA ASP A 3 3.27 -30.31 10.53
C ASP A 3 3.13 -29.55 9.20
N ALA A 4 2.10 -29.82 8.41
CA ALA A 4 1.83 -29.07 7.20
C ALA A 4 1.34 -27.68 7.61
N SER A 5 2.23 -26.70 7.54
CA SER A 5 1.96 -25.28 7.70
C SER A 5 2.11 -24.63 6.33
N TYR A 6 1.11 -23.86 5.93
CA TYR A 6 1.21 -23.05 4.72
C TYR A 6 1.32 -21.58 5.07
N ARG A 7 2.08 -20.83 4.26
CA ARG A 7 2.16 -19.37 4.32
C ARG A 7 1.92 -18.77 2.94
N LEU A 8 1.07 -17.75 2.87
CA LEU A 8 0.69 -17.11 1.63
C LEU A 8 1.20 -15.66 1.59
N GLY A 9 2.03 -15.34 0.61
CA GLY A 9 2.29 -13.97 0.20
C GLY A 9 1.38 -13.58 -0.96
N CYS A 10 0.81 -12.37 -0.89
CA CYS A 10 0.11 -11.73 -2.01
C CYS A 10 0.70 -10.33 -2.22
N ASP A 11 0.91 -9.93 -3.47
CA ASP A 11 1.25 -8.57 -3.86
C ASP A 11 0.25 -8.04 -4.89
N ILE A 12 -0.58 -7.09 -4.47
CA ILE A 12 -1.57 -6.44 -5.32
C ILE A 12 -0.92 -5.24 -6.01
N GLY A 13 -0.56 -5.42 -7.28
CA GLY A 13 -0.09 -4.37 -8.16
C GLY A 13 -1.22 -3.63 -8.89
N GLY A 14 -0.86 -2.65 -9.72
CA GLY A 14 -1.85 -1.92 -10.55
C GLY A 14 -2.42 -2.75 -11.72
N THR A 15 -1.63 -3.69 -12.26
CA THR A 15 -2.02 -4.51 -13.42
C THR A 15 -2.26 -5.96 -13.04
N PHE A 16 -1.37 -6.52 -12.21
CA PHE A 16 -1.40 -7.92 -11.81
C PHE A 16 -1.38 -8.04 -10.30
N THR A 17 -1.98 -9.11 -9.82
CA THR A 17 -1.88 -9.57 -8.44
C THR A 17 -1.07 -10.87 -8.45
N ASP A 18 0.02 -10.88 -7.70
CA ASP A 18 0.97 -11.98 -7.63
C ASP A 18 0.81 -12.74 -6.30
N PHE A 19 0.86 -14.07 -6.34
CA PHE A 19 0.71 -14.93 -5.17
C PHE A 19 1.86 -15.93 -5.07
N VAL A 20 2.34 -16.13 -3.84
CA VAL A 20 3.33 -17.15 -3.51
C VAL A 20 2.85 -17.91 -2.28
N LEU A 21 2.56 -19.19 -2.43
CA LEU A 21 2.21 -20.09 -1.34
C LEU A 21 3.41 -20.99 -1.05
N VAL A 22 3.80 -21.06 0.22
CA VAL A 22 4.88 -21.90 0.73
C VAL A 22 4.27 -23.03 1.55
N ASP A 23 4.61 -24.28 1.23
CA ASP A 23 4.42 -25.42 2.13
C ASP A 23 5.67 -25.56 3.01
N ASP A 24 5.56 -25.24 4.29
CA ASP A 24 6.70 -25.27 5.22
C ASP A 24 7.19 -26.70 5.51
N ALA A 25 6.35 -27.72 5.33
CA ALA A 25 6.75 -29.11 5.56
C ALA A 25 7.63 -29.65 4.42
N SER A 26 7.30 -29.33 3.17
CA SER A 26 8.04 -29.80 2.00
C SER A 26 9.02 -28.78 1.41
N GLY A 27 8.89 -27.50 1.79
CA GLY A 27 9.59 -26.37 1.17
C GLY A 27 9.08 -26.03 -0.24
N LYS A 28 7.98 -26.64 -0.69
CA LYS A 28 7.45 -26.43 -2.04
C LYS A 28 6.79 -25.06 -2.17
N LEU A 29 7.03 -24.43 -3.31
CA LEU A 29 6.42 -23.16 -3.71
C LEU A 29 5.34 -23.39 -4.76
N TYR A 30 4.24 -22.67 -4.60
CA TYR A 30 3.16 -22.57 -5.58
C TYR A 30 2.99 -21.10 -5.93
N ILE A 31 3.03 -20.80 -7.23
CA ILE A 31 2.98 -19.42 -7.73
C ILE A 31 1.72 -19.28 -8.57
N HIS A 32 1.01 -18.18 -8.36
CA HIS A 32 -0.12 -17.80 -9.18
C HIS A 32 -0.05 -16.31 -9.52
N LYS A 33 -0.57 -15.93 -10.68
CA LYS A 33 -0.64 -14.55 -11.14
C LYS A 33 -1.95 -14.36 -11.88
N CYS A 34 -2.70 -13.34 -11.50
CA CYS A 34 -3.92 -12.95 -12.18
C CYS A 34 -3.93 -11.43 -12.44
N LEU A 35 -4.86 -10.96 -13.26
CA LEU A 35 -5.09 -9.54 -13.44
C LEU A 35 -5.64 -8.95 -12.14
N THR A 36 -5.16 -7.78 -11.75
CA THR A 36 -5.78 -7.00 -10.68
C THR A 36 -7.15 -6.51 -11.16
N THR A 37 -8.15 -6.53 -10.29
CA THR A 37 -9.43 -5.83 -10.49
C THR A 37 -9.33 -4.44 -9.86
N PRO A 38 -9.07 -3.35 -10.60
CA PRO A 38 -8.72 -2.06 -9.98
C PRO A 38 -9.88 -1.41 -9.22
N GLN A 39 -11.12 -1.70 -9.63
CA GLN A 39 -12.33 -1.19 -8.98
C GLN A 39 -12.58 -1.86 -7.63
N ASP A 40 -12.22 -3.14 -7.52
CA ASP A 40 -12.29 -3.92 -6.29
C ASP A 40 -11.17 -4.97 -6.24
N PRO A 41 -10.00 -4.62 -5.67
CA PRO A 41 -8.86 -5.54 -5.60
C PRO A 41 -9.14 -6.82 -4.81
N SER A 42 -10.19 -6.86 -3.99
CA SER A 42 -10.56 -8.06 -3.24
C SER A 42 -10.97 -9.22 -4.17
N GLU A 43 -11.58 -8.92 -5.33
CA GLU A 43 -11.98 -9.95 -6.30
C GLU A 43 -10.77 -10.70 -6.88
N ALA A 44 -9.69 -9.99 -7.18
CA ALA A 44 -8.45 -10.59 -7.67
C ALA A 44 -7.78 -11.45 -6.58
N MET A 45 -7.80 -10.98 -5.33
CA MET A 45 -7.33 -11.73 -4.15
C MET A 45 -8.09 -13.06 -4.01
N GLU A 46 -9.42 -13.02 -4.00
CA GLU A 46 -10.25 -14.21 -3.86
C GLU A 46 -10.04 -15.20 -5.01
N THR A 47 -9.98 -14.69 -6.24
CA THR A 47 -9.76 -15.51 -7.44
C THR A 47 -8.41 -16.24 -7.37
N GLY A 48 -7.33 -15.53 -7.00
CA GLY A 48 -6.00 -16.13 -6.89
C GLY A 48 -5.88 -17.14 -5.74
N ILE A 49 -6.49 -16.86 -4.59
CA ILE A 49 -6.57 -17.80 -3.46
C ILE A 49 -7.27 -19.10 -3.89
N ARG A 50 -8.36 -18.98 -4.67
CA ARG A 50 -9.09 -20.14 -5.18
C ARG A 50 -8.29 -20.93 -6.21
N ALA A 51 -7.62 -20.25 -7.14
CA ALA A 51 -6.79 -20.90 -8.16
C ALA A 51 -5.64 -21.72 -7.56
N LEU A 52 -5.08 -21.30 -6.42
CA LEU A 52 -4.04 -22.07 -5.73
C LEU A 52 -4.54 -23.42 -5.22
N MET A 53 -5.85 -23.60 -4.95
CA MET A 53 -6.41 -24.87 -4.50
C MET A 53 -6.27 -25.99 -5.53
N ASP A 54 -6.21 -25.67 -6.81
CA ASP A 54 -5.99 -26.67 -7.88
C ASP A 54 -4.60 -27.29 -7.78
N SER A 55 -3.62 -26.50 -7.33
CA SER A 55 -2.22 -26.90 -7.23
C SER A 55 -1.84 -27.44 -5.83
N ALA A 56 -2.49 -26.94 -4.78
CA ALA A 56 -2.27 -27.33 -3.38
C ALA A 56 -3.62 -27.63 -2.69
N PRO A 57 -4.26 -28.77 -2.98
CA PRO A 57 -5.57 -29.09 -2.39
C PRO A 57 -5.53 -29.10 -0.86
N GLY A 58 -6.46 -28.40 -0.23
CA GLY A 58 -6.61 -28.38 1.23
C GLY A 58 -5.66 -27.44 1.98
N TYR A 59 -4.79 -26.70 1.30
CA TYR A 59 -3.81 -25.80 1.96
C TYR A 59 -4.47 -24.80 2.93
N LEU A 60 -5.66 -24.30 2.59
CA LEU A 60 -6.43 -23.34 3.39
C LEU A 60 -6.75 -23.85 4.80
N GLY A 61 -6.95 -25.16 4.97
CA GLY A 61 -7.22 -25.75 6.30
C GLY A 61 -6.01 -25.75 7.23
N SER A 62 -4.82 -25.47 6.69
CA SER A 62 -3.52 -25.47 7.34
C SER A 62 -2.74 -24.18 7.12
N LEU A 63 -3.39 -23.13 6.62
CA LEU A 63 -2.77 -21.83 6.37
C LEU A 63 -2.56 -21.10 7.71
N GLN A 64 -1.31 -20.79 8.04
CA GLN A 64 -0.92 -20.16 9.30
C GLN A 64 -0.70 -18.66 9.17
N GLU A 65 -0.29 -18.20 7.98
CA GLU A 65 0.08 -16.80 7.77
C GLU A 65 -0.35 -16.32 6.38
N VAL A 66 -0.80 -15.06 6.33
CA VAL A 66 -1.02 -14.32 5.08
C VAL A 66 -0.29 -12.98 5.17
N VAL A 67 0.62 -12.74 4.23
CA VAL A 67 1.31 -11.47 4.05
C VAL A 67 0.70 -10.77 2.84
N HIS A 68 0.10 -9.60 3.08
CA HIS A 68 -0.50 -8.78 2.03
C HIS A 68 0.40 -7.57 1.73
N GLY A 69 0.99 -7.55 0.54
CA GLY A 69 1.63 -6.39 -0.06
C GLY A 69 0.71 -5.73 -1.09
N THR A 70 0.82 -4.42 -1.24
CA THR A 70 0.15 -3.71 -2.32
C THR A 70 0.88 -2.44 -2.71
N THR A 71 0.90 -2.14 -4.01
CA THR A 71 1.38 -0.86 -4.54
C THR A 71 0.26 0.16 -4.76
N LEU A 72 -1.00 -0.18 -4.46
CA LEU A 72 -2.13 0.70 -4.72
C LEU A 72 -2.05 1.99 -3.88
N VAL A 73 -1.52 1.91 -2.66
CA VAL A 73 -1.36 3.08 -1.77
C VAL A 73 -0.41 4.10 -2.38
N ILE A 74 0.77 3.67 -2.83
CA ILE A 74 1.76 4.60 -3.39
C ILE A 74 1.26 5.19 -4.71
N ASN A 75 0.58 4.39 -5.55
CA ASN A 75 -0.02 4.87 -6.78
C ASN A 75 -1.12 5.91 -6.50
N ALA A 76 -1.96 5.70 -5.49
CA ALA A 76 -2.98 6.66 -5.10
C ALA A 76 -2.39 8.01 -4.66
N ILE A 77 -1.23 8.01 -4.00
CA ILE A 77 -0.50 9.23 -3.61
C ILE A 77 0.08 9.92 -4.84
N LEU A 78 0.79 9.18 -5.70
CA LEU A 78 1.42 9.71 -6.91
C LEU A 78 0.40 10.30 -7.89
N GLU A 79 -0.73 9.62 -8.08
CA GLU A 79 -1.81 10.03 -8.97
C GLU A 79 -2.81 11.00 -8.32
N ARG A 80 -2.62 11.34 -7.03
CA ARG A 80 -3.52 12.18 -6.23
C ARG A 80 -4.99 11.70 -6.25
N LYS A 81 -5.22 10.39 -6.25
CA LYS A 81 -6.55 9.76 -6.24
C LYS A 81 -7.11 9.53 -4.83
N GLY A 82 -6.59 10.24 -3.83
CA GLY A 82 -7.08 10.19 -2.46
C GLY A 82 -8.38 10.97 -2.24
N ALA A 83 -8.95 10.85 -1.05
CA ALA A 83 -10.09 11.66 -0.63
C ALA A 83 -9.72 13.14 -0.48
N LYS A 84 -10.70 14.02 -0.70
CA LYS A 84 -10.56 15.46 -0.40
C LYS A 84 -10.24 15.63 1.08
N THR A 85 -9.03 16.09 1.38
CA THR A 85 -8.49 16.16 2.73
C THR A 85 -8.28 17.60 3.17
N GLY A 86 -8.58 17.90 4.43
CA GLY A 86 -8.24 19.17 5.08
C GLY A 86 -7.15 18.96 6.15
N LEU A 87 -6.40 20.02 6.44
CA LEU A 87 -5.35 20.01 7.49
C LEU A 87 -5.70 21.05 8.56
N ILE A 88 -5.60 20.65 9.82
CA ILE A 88 -5.69 21.57 10.96
C ILE A 88 -4.31 21.67 11.60
N THR A 89 -3.80 22.89 11.73
CA THR A 89 -2.51 23.17 12.38
C THR A 89 -2.68 24.15 13.54
N THR A 90 -1.68 24.25 14.41
CA THR A 90 -1.60 25.34 15.39
C THR A 90 -1.46 26.69 14.68
N LYS A 91 -2.03 27.76 15.25
CA LYS A 91 -1.91 29.12 14.73
C LYS A 91 -0.45 29.51 14.47
N GLY A 92 -0.19 30.00 13.26
CA GLY A 92 1.14 30.31 12.72
C GLY A 92 1.79 29.19 11.90
N PHE A 93 1.18 28.00 11.80
CA PHE A 93 1.77 26.83 11.13
C PHE A 93 0.97 26.37 9.90
N ARG A 94 0.04 27.18 9.39
CA ARG A 94 -0.77 26.84 8.20
C ARG A 94 0.05 26.40 6.97
N ASP A 95 1.21 27.01 6.78
CA ASP A 95 2.03 26.88 5.58
C ASP A 95 3.17 25.85 5.75
N VAL A 96 3.12 25.01 6.80
CA VAL A 96 4.15 24.00 7.09
C VAL A 96 4.37 23.00 5.93
N LEU A 97 3.33 22.72 5.13
CA LEU A 97 3.47 21.83 3.98
C LEU A 97 4.17 22.48 2.78
N GLU A 98 4.06 23.80 2.56
CA GLU A 98 4.86 24.49 1.53
C GLU A 98 6.31 24.64 1.97
N LEU A 99 6.53 24.95 3.25
CA LEU A 99 7.89 25.08 3.79
C LEU A 99 8.63 23.73 3.77
N GLY A 100 7.91 22.64 4.00
CA GLY A 100 8.48 21.30 4.02
C GLY A 100 9.50 21.15 5.16
N ARG A 101 10.55 20.35 4.91
CA ARG A 101 11.64 20.09 5.88
C ARG A 101 13.02 20.46 5.33
N GLU A 102 13.05 21.41 4.39
CA GLU A 102 14.29 21.86 3.72
C GLU A 102 15.10 20.73 3.06
N VAL A 103 14.47 19.58 2.77
CA VAL A 103 15.13 18.46 2.10
C VAL A 103 15.25 18.78 0.62
N ARG A 104 16.49 18.86 0.13
CA ARG A 104 16.79 19.00 -1.30
C ARG A 104 17.08 17.64 -1.91
N TYR A 105 16.27 17.22 -2.88
CA TYR A 105 16.47 15.95 -3.60
C TYR A 105 17.69 16.03 -4.55
N ASP A 106 17.86 17.17 -5.19
CA ASP A 106 19.10 17.56 -5.87
C ASP A 106 19.64 18.80 -5.16
N ALA A 107 20.79 18.65 -4.50
CA ALA A 107 21.36 19.72 -3.68
C ALA A 107 21.90 20.90 -4.51
N TYR A 108 22.18 20.67 -5.80
CA TYR A 108 22.82 21.64 -6.69
C TYR A 108 21.85 22.31 -7.67
N ASP A 109 20.65 21.76 -7.85
CA ASP A 109 19.61 22.40 -8.65
C ASP A 109 18.88 23.49 -7.85
N ILE A 110 19.28 24.75 -8.08
CA ILE A 110 18.64 25.92 -7.46
C ILE A 110 17.27 26.26 -8.08
N PHE A 111 16.91 25.64 -9.21
CA PHE A 111 15.63 25.81 -9.91
C PHE A 111 14.69 24.62 -9.68
N ALA A 112 15.01 23.72 -8.76
CA ALA A 112 14.21 22.54 -8.48
C ALA A 112 12.77 22.91 -8.10
N GLU A 113 11.81 22.34 -8.83
CA GLU A 113 10.39 22.45 -8.51
C GLU A 113 9.99 21.34 -7.54
N TYR A 114 9.47 21.73 -6.37
CA TYR A 114 8.93 20.79 -5.39
C TYR A 114 7.51 20.38 -5.78
N PRO A 115 7.12 19.11 -5.53
CA PRO A 115 5.74 18.69 -5.74
C PRO A 115 4.80 19.51 -4.87
N ALA A 116 3.67 19.92 -5.43
CA ALA A 116 2.65 20.63 -4.67
C ALA A 116 2.23 19.82 -3.42
N PRO A 117 1.89 20.47 -2.29
CA PRO A 117 1.40 19.75 -1.13
C PRO A 117 0.17 18.88 -1.42
N LEU A 118 -0.02 17.79 -0.65
CA LEU A 118 -1.20 16.92 -0.78
C LEU A 118 -2.51 17.65 -0.40
N VAL A 119 -2.45 18.54 0.60
CA VAL A 119 -3.58 19.37 1.01
C VAL A 119 -3.35 20.79 0.49
N PRO A 120 -4.19 21.35 -0.39
CA PRO A 120 -4.01 22.71 -0.89
C PRO A 120 -4.33 23.75 0.21
N ARG A 121 -3.66 24.91 0.17
CA ARG A 121 -3.76 25.96 1.20
C ARG A 121 -5.19 26.40 1.60
N PRO A 122 -6.18 26.49 0.69
CA PRO A 122 -7.57 26.81 1.06
C PRO A 122 -8.25 25.78 1.97
N LEU A 123 -7.76 24.53 1.99
CA LEU A 123 -8.28 23.45 2.84
C LEU A 123 -7.51 23.31 4.16
N ARG A 124 -6.76 24.34 4.55
CA ARG A 124 -5.96 24.36 5.76
C ARG A 124 -6.46 25.42 6.72
N MET A 125 -6.73 25.00 7.95
CA MET A 125 -7.29 25.83 9.01
C MET A 125 -6.37 25.80 10.22
N GLU A 126 -6.45 26.85 11.02
CA GLU A 126 -5.62 27.01 12.21
C GLU A 126 -6.47 27.01 13.47
N VAL A 127 -5.91 26.47 14.56
CA VAL A 127 -6.50 26.52 15.90
C VAL A 127 -5.58 27.22 16.89
N GLU A 128 -6.16 27.95 17.84
CA GLU A 128 -5.41 28.62 18.91
C GLU A 128 -5.05 27.60 20.00
N GLU A 129 -3.85 27.05 19.91
CA GLU A 129 -3.34 26.02 20.80
C GLU A 129 -1.80 26.10 20.87
N ARG A 130 -1.23 25.75 22.03
CA ARG A 130 0.22 25.56 22.23
C ARG A 130 0.46 24.61 23.41
N ILE A 131 1.21 23.54 23.17
CA ILE A 131 1.83 22.69 24.20
C ILE A 131 3.31 23.10 24.36
N THR A 132 3.79 23.18 25.60
CA THR A 132 5.18 23.47 25.97
C THR A 132 5.77 22.36 26.81
#